data_AF-A0A4Y8CAU1-F1
#
_entry.id   AF-A0A4Y8CAU1-F1
#
_cell.length_a   1.000
_cell.length_b   1.000
_cell.length_c   1.000
_cell.angle_alpha   90.00
_cell.angle_beta   90.00
_cell.angle_gamma   90.00
#
_symmetry.space_group_name_H-M   'P 1'
#
loop_
_entity.id
_entity.type
_entity.pdbx_description
1 polymer ?
#
loop_
_entity_poly.entity_id
_entity_poly.type
_entity_poly.pdbx_seq_one_letter_code
_entity_poly.pdbx_strand_id
1 'polypeptide(L)'
;MKNEAKKVVLAYSGGLDTSIILKWLQDEYNCEVVTFTADIGQGEELEPARKKALSLGIKEENIFIKDLRDEFVKDYVFPMFRANAIYEG
;
A
#
# COMPACT_ATOMS: atom_id res chain seq x y z
N MET A 1 -25.75 -8.41 11.29
CA MET A 1 -24.38 -8.95 11.44
C MET A 1 -23.48 -8.03 10.64
N LYS A 2 -22.46 -7.41 11.25
CA LYS A 2 -21.43 -6.72 10.47
C LYS A 2 -20.83 -7.76 9.53
N ASN A 3 -20.68 -7.45 8.24
CA ASN A 3 -19.97 -8.34 7.33
C ASN A 3 -18.59 -8.63 7.92
N GLU A 4 -18.35 -9.86 8.34
CA GLU A 4 -17.05 -10.30 8.84
C GLU A 4 -16.12 -10.43 7.64
N ALA A 5 -15.47 -9.32 7.26
CA ALA A 5 -14.42 -9.34 6.28
C ALA A 5 -13.33 -10.30 6.76
N LYS A 6 -13.14 -11.42 6.08
CA LYS A 6 -12.17 -12.46 6.49
C LYS A 6 -10.73 -12.11 6.11
N LYS A 7 -10.56 -11.33 5.05
CA LYS A 7 -9.25 -10.94 4.50
C LYS A 7 -9.32 -9.55 3.87
N VAL A 8 -8.33 -8.71 4.12
CA VAL A 8 -8.23 -7.32 3.63
C VAL A 8 -6.87 -7.07 3.02
N VAL A 9 -6.83 -6.39 1.88
CA VAL A 9 -5.60 -5.80 1.32
C VAL A 9 -5.52 -4.35 1.75
N LEU A 10 -4.47 -3.98 2.47
CA LEU A 10 -4.19 -2.63 2.95
C LEU A 10 -3.10 -2.01 2.08
N ALA A 11 -3.41 -0.87 1.45
CA ALA A 11 -2.38 0.02 0.91
C ALA A 11 -1.54 0.54 2.08
N TYR A 12 -0.32 0.05 2.21
CA TYR A 12 0.52 0.20 3.38
C TYR A 12 1.80 0.96 3.03
N SER A 13 1.94 2.16 3.60
CA SER A 13 3.12 3.02 3.40
C SER A 13 4.26 2.75 4.38
N GLY A 14 4.02 2.03 5.48
CA GLY A 14 4.98 1.95 6.59
C GLY A 14 4.93 3.14 7.55
N GLY A 15 4.13 4.18 7.25
CA GLY A 15 3.89 5.33 8.12
C GLY A 15 3.21 4.98 9.45
N LEU A 16 3.08 5.97 10.35
CA LEU A 16 2.42 5.79 11.65
C LEU A 16 0.95 5.40 11.47
N ASP A 17 0.19 6.19 10.71
CA ASP A 17 -1.26 6.02 10.57
C ASP A 17 -1.62 4.67 9.95
N THR A 18 -0.95 4.28 8.86
CA THR A 18 -1.19 2.99 8.20
C THR A 18 -0.79 1.79 9.07
N SER A 19 0.15 1.97 10.01
CA SER A 19 0.50 0.95 11.00
C SER A 19 -0.55 0.79 12.09
N ILE A 20 -1.16 1.90 12.52
CA ILE A 20 -2.29 1.87 13.46
C ILE A 20 -3.51 1.21 12.78
N ILE A 21 -3.81 1.58 11.53
CA ILE A 21 -4.90 0.98 10.75
C ILE A 21 -4.71 -0.53 10.60
N LEU A 22 -3.49 -0.98 10.30
CA LEU A 22 -3.16 -2.41 10.20
C LEU A 22 -3.55 -3.16 11.49
N LYS A 23 -3.16 -2.63 12.66
CA LYS A 23 -3.51 -3.23 13.95
C LYS A 23 -5.01 -3.19 14.22
N TRP A 24 -5.64 -2.05 13.94
CA TRP A 24 -7.07 -1.87 14.08
C TRP A 24 -7.87 -2.87 13.22
N LEU A 25 -7.45 -3.15 11.99
CA LEU A 25 -8.08 -4.17 11.13
C LEU A 25 -7.93 -5.59 11.70
N GLN A 26 -6.78 -5.90 12.30
CA GLN A 26 -6.57 -7.18 12.97
C GLN A 26 -7.49 -7.31 14.19
N ASP A 27 -7.63 -6.27 15.00
CA ASP A 27 -8.35 -6.34 16.27
C ASP A 27 -9.88 -6.22 16.10
N GLU A 28 -10.36 -5.25 15.31
CA GLU A 28 -11.80 -4.97 15.17
C GLU A 28 -12.52 -5.95 14.26
N TYR A 29 -11.83 -6.44 13.22
CA TYR A 29 -12.41 -7.35 12.23
C TYR A 29 -11.93 -8.78 12.40
N ASN A 30 -10.94 -9.04 13.27
CA ASN A 30 -10.32 -10.35 13.46
C ASN A 30 -9.97 -11.01 12.10
N CYS A 31 -9.42 -10.19 11.20
CA CYS A 31 -9.24 -10.55 9.80
C CYS A 31 -7.77 -10.72 9.42
N GLU A 32 -7.53 -11.49 8.36
CA GLU A 32 -6.19 -11.58 7.78
C GLU A 32 -5.88 -10.30 6.98
N VAL A 33 -4.77 -9.64 7.30
CA VAL A 33 -4.32 -8.44 6.58
C VAL A 33 -3.19 -8.79 5.62
N VAL A 34 -3.30 -8.31 4.39
CA VAL A 34 -2.28 -8.32 3.35
C VAL A 34 -1.80 -6.88 3.16
N THR A 35 -0.50 -6.64 3.21
CA THR A 35 0.06 -5.31 2.94
C THR A 35 0.48 -5.19 1.49
N PHE A 36 0.13 -4.08 0.88
CA PHE A 36 0.56 -3.71 -0.47
C PHE A 36 1.28 -2.36 -0.43
N THR A 37 2.55 -2.35 -0.80
CA THR A 37 3.38 -1.15 -0.92
C THR A 37 3.84 -1.04 -2.38
N ALA A 38 3.47 0.05 -3.03
CA ALA A 38 3.95 0.36 -4.38
C ALA A 38 5.14 1.32 -4.30
N ASP A 39 6.17 1.11 -5.12
CA ASP A 39 7.15 2.13 -5.46
C ASP A 39 6.71 2.85 -6.73
N ILE A 40 6.38 4.14 -6.60
CA ILE A 40 6.06 5.04 -7.71
C ILE A 40 7.03 6.23 -7.74
N GLY A 41 8.21 6.10 -7.11
CA GLY A 41 9.26 7.11 -7.10
C GLY A 41 9.48 7.81 -5.75
N GLN A 42 8.94 7.28 -4.65
CA GLN A 42 9.13 7.85 -3.31
C GLN A 42 10.52 7.60 -2.70
N GLY A 43 11.30 6.64 -3.21
CA GLY A 43 12.67 6.39 -2.74
C GLY A 43 12.79 5.29 -1.67
N GLU A 44 13.67 5.47 -0.68
CA GLU A 44 14.21 4.39 0.21
C GLU A 44 13.23 3.81 1.26
N GLU A 45 11.93 4.14 1.22
CA GLU A 45 10.97 3.74 2.27
C GLU A 45 10.46 2.27 2.18
N LEU A 46 10.83 1.52 1.14
CA LEU A 46 10.26 0.19 0.87
C LEU A 46 10.73 -0.90 1.84
N GLU A 47 12.04 -1.00 2.09
CA GLU A 47 12.61 -2.01 3.00
C GLU A 47 12.18 -1.80 4.47
N PRO A 48 12.14 -0.56 4.99
CA PRO A 48 11.53 -0.29 6.30
C PRO A 48 10.07 -0.74 6.41
N ALA A 49 9.27 -0.57 5.35
CA ALA A 49 7.86 -0.95 5.34
C ALA A 49 7.68 -2.47 5.52
N ARG A 50 8.46 -3.31 4.82
CA ARG A 50 8.44 -4.77 5.02
C ARG A 50 8.77 -5.15 6.45
N LYS A 51 9.88 -4.65 6.99
CA LYS A 51 10.32 -4.98 8.37
C LYS A 51 9.27 -4.58 9.41
N LYS A 52 8.61 -3.44 9.19
CA LYS A 52 7.55 -2.96 10.08
C LYS A 52 6.26 -3.79 9.96
N ALA A 53 5.88 -4.22 8.76
CA ALA A 53 4.74 -5.12 8.58
C ALA A 53 4.97 -6.47 9.29
N LEU A 54 6.18 -7.03 9.18
CA LEU A 54 6.57 -8.26 9.88
C LEU A 54 6.50 -8.11 11.40
N SER A 55 7.03 -7.01 11.96
CA SER A 55 6.98 -6.78 13.41
C SER A 55 5.56 -6.58 13.95
N LEU A 56 4.63 -6.18 13.07
CA LEU A 56 3.19 -6.08 13.38
C LEU A 56 2.43 -7.40 13.15
N GLY A 57 3.11 -8.50 12.83
CA GLY A 57 2.52 -9.84 12.75
C GLY A 57 1.91 -10.20 11.41
N ILE A 58 2.23 -9.47 10.33
CA ILE A 58 1.88 -9.88 8.98
C ILE A 58 2.80 -11.03 8.55
N LYS A 59 2.23 -12.06 7.93
CA LYS A 59 3.00 -13.18 7.37
C LYS A 59 3.75 -12.75 6.11
N GLU A 60 4.94 -13.29 5.87
CA GLU A 60 5.78 -12.89 4.72
C GLU A 60 5.05 -13.04 3.37
N GLU A 61 4.25 -14.11 3.21
CA GLU A 61 3.45 -14.35 2.00
C GLU A 61 2.34 -13.31 1.75
N ASN A 62 2.02 -12.50 2.77
CA ASN A 62 1.01 -11.45 2.73
C ASN A 62 1.65 -10.05 2.64
N ILE A 63 2.96 -9.93 2.42
CA ILE A 63 3.66 -8.66 2.22
C ILE A 63 4.05 -8.52 0.76
N PHE A 64 3.41 -7.56 0.08
CA PHE A 64 3.66 -7.29 -1.33
C PHE A 64 4.31 -5.93 -1.49
N ILE A 65 5.56 -5.92 -1.94
CA ILE A 65 6.26 -4.72 -2.40
C ILE A 65 6.41 -4.82 -3.92
N LYS A 66 5.91 -3.82 -4.66
CA LYS A 66 5.99 -3.79 -6.12
C LYS A 66 6.62 -2.50 -6.60
N ASP A 67 7.63 -2.61 -7.46
CA ASP A 67 8.11 -1.51 -8.26
C ASP A 67 7.16 -1.25 -9.43
N LEU A 68 6.51 -0.08 -9.42
CA LEU A 68 5.53 0.35 -10.41
C LEU A 68 5.98 1.64 -11.12
N ARG A 69 7.25 2.05 -11.00
CA ARG A 69 7.73 3.33 -11.57
C ARG A 69 7.57 3.37 -13.09
N ASP A 70 7.98 2.31 -13.77
CA ASP A 70 7.87 2.22 -15.22
C ASP A 70 6.42 2.20 -15.69
N GLU A 71 5.55 1.42 -15.02
CA GLU A 71 4.11 1.36 -15.32
C GLU A 71 3.45 2.73 -15.09
N PHE A 72 3.78 3.38 -13.97
CA PHE A 72 3.25 4.69 -13.62
C PHE A 72 3.62 5.74 -14.68
N VAL A 73 4.88 5.80 -15.10
CA VAL A 73 5.31 6.76 -16.13
C VAL A 73 4.66 6.45 -17.49
N LYS A 74 4.75 5.20 -17.93
CA LYS A 74 4.33 4.78 -19.27
C LYS A 74 2.83 4.87 -19.47
N ASP A 75 2.05 4.41 -18.49
CA ASP A 75 0.61 4.16 -18.65
C ASP A 75 -0.26 5.19 -17.92
N TYR A 76 0.31 6.10 -17.12
CA TYR A 76 -0.42 7.18 -16.44
C TYR A 76 0.16 8.57 -16.73
N VAL A 77 1.46 8.78 -16.51
CA VAL A 77 2.10 10.10 -16.72
C VAL A 77 2.09 10.49 -18.19
N PHE A 78 2.59 9.65 -19.11
CA PHE A 78 2.60 9.98 -20.53
C PHE A 78 1.19 10.19 -21.11
N PRO A 79 0.17 9.36 -20.80
CA PRO A 79 -1.20 9.65 -21.19
C PRO A 79 -1.74 10.99 -20.70
N MET A 80 -1.45 11.38 -19.45
CA MET A 80 -1.82 12.69 -18.92
C MET A 80 -1.14 13.84 -19.70
N PHE A 81 0.14 13.70 -20.02
CA PHE A 81 0.89 14.69 -20.82
C PHE A 81 0.36 14.83 -22.25
N ARG A 82 -0.14 13.76 -22.87
CA ARG A 82 -0.77 13.84 -24.22
C ARG A 82 -2.00 14.76 -24.24
N ALA A 83 -2.68 14.91 -23.11
CA ALA A 83 -3.82 15.82 -22.97
C ALA A 83 -3.41 17.25 -22.59
N ASN A 84 -2.11 17.52 -22.37
CA ASN A 84 -1.62 18.76 -21.76
C ASN A 84 -2.39 19.10 -20.46
N ALA A 85 -2.74 18.08 -19.67
CA ALA A 85 -3.56 18.27 -18.49
C ALA A 85 -2.83 19.13 -17.47
N ILE A 86 -3.49 20.21 -17.05
CA ILE A 86 -3.02 21.12 -16.02
C ILE A 86 -4.21 21.49 -15.14
N TYR A 87 -4.05 21.30 -13.83
CA TYR A 87 -5.09 21.63 -12.86
C TYR A 87 -4.86 23.07 -12.40
N GLU A 88 -5.85 23.94 -12.60
CA GLU A 88 -5.80 25.36 -12.25
C GLU A 88 -4.79 26.23 -13.03
N GLY A 89 -4.30 25.73 -14.18
CA GLY A 89 -3.43 26.47 -15.11
C GLY A 89 -1.96 26.48 -14.72
#